data_AF-A0A0A2WMN2-F1
#
_entry.id   AF-A0A0A2WMN2-F1
#
_cell.length_a   1.000
_cell.length_b   1.000
_cell.length_c   1.000
_cell.angle_alpha   90.00
_cell.angle_beta   90.00
_cell.angle_gamma   90.00
#
_symmetry.space_group_name_H-M   'P 1'
#
loop_
_entity.id
_entity.type
_entity.pdbx_description
1 polymer ?
#
loop_
_entity_poly.entity_id
_entity_poly.type
_entity_poly.pdbx_seq_one_letter_code
_entity_poly.pdbx_strand_id
1 'polypeptide(L)'
;MGEGSLAYLTYRGLLPGSFAGPLAKVWVLALVGYGLWQNRHLKSLYLVFLGLLLNTLVILVNGGHMPVSPEALVRVGLADWVELLKGQGDAVHALLTEKTRLPFLGDVIPLARMRKVISPGDVLILLGILGVVVEGSLRAAGGIRGPKRAALLRLLLLLALVLVLLRWG
;
A
#
# COMPACT_ATOMS: atom_id res chain seq x y z
N MET A 1 -12.89 6.68 5.99
CA MET A 1 -13.49 6.94 7.33
C MET A 1 -13.11 5.90 8.40
N GLY A 2 -12.70 4.66 8.07
CA GLY A 2 -12.35 3.64 9.09
C GLY A 2 -10.93 3.70 9.68
N GLU A 3 -9.92 4.17 8.93
CA GLU A 3 -8.53 4.24 9.43
C GLU A 3 -8.33 5.37 10.46
N GLY A 4 -9.02 6.50 10.28
CA GLY A 4 -8.90 7.65 11.18
C GLY A 4 -9.47 7.42 12.57
N SER A 5 -10.57 6.67 12.70
CA SER A 5 -11.18 6.35 13.98
C SER A 5 -10.38 5.32 14.78
N LEU A 6 -9.80 4.31 14.12
CA LEU A 6 -8.92 3.34 14.81
C LEU A 6 -7.59 3.98 15.22
N ALA A 7 -6.99 4.82 14.36
CA ALA A 7 -5.81 5.61 14.73
C ALA A 7 -6.10 6.57 15.90
N TYR A 8 -7.28 7.19 15.93
CA TYR A 8 -7.71 8.03 17.05
C TYR A 8 -7.89 7.25 18.36
N LEU A 9 -8.42 6.03 18.30
CA LEU A 9 -8.57 5.15 19.47
C LEU A 9 -7.22 4.64 19.98
N THR A 10 -6.27 4.36 19.09
CA THR A 10 -4.87 4.05 19.46
C THR A 10 -4.18 5.27 20.06
N TYR A 11 -4.40 6.47 19.51
CA TYR A 11 -3.87 7.73 20.06
C TYR A 11 -4.41 8.04 21.45
N ARG A 12 -5.68 7.69 21.74
CA ARG A 12 -6.28 7.80 23.08
C ARG A 12 -5.90 6.67 24.05
N GLY A 13 -5.09 5.69 23.62
CA GLY A 13 -4.69 4.55 24.45
C GLY A 13 -5.81 3.54 24.74
N LEU A 14 -6.96 3.65 24.04
CA LEU A 14 -8.13 2.79 24.27
C LEU A 14 -8.00 1.41 23.60
N LEU A 15 -7.14 1.31 22.58
CA LEU A 15 -6.82 0.06 21.90
C LEU A 15 -5.30 -0.02 21.62
N PRO A 16 -4.63 -1.14 21.90
CA PRO A 16 -3.24 -1.32 21.52
C PRO A 16 -3.09 -1.23 19.99
N GLY A 17 -2.08 -0.51 19.51
CA GLY A 17 -1.81 -0.37 18.06
C GLY A 17 -1.60 -1.70 17.35
N SER A 18 -1.06 -2.68 18.07
CA SER A 18 -0.89 -4.08 17.63
C SER A 18 -2.20 -4.79 17.28
N PHE A 19 -3.34 -4.35 17.79
CA PHE A 19 -4.66 -4.90 17.44
C PHE A 19 -5.45 -3.98 16.50
N ALA A 20 -5.39 -2.67 16.71
CA ALA A 20 -6.12 -1.70 15.89
C ALA A 20 -5.65 -1.71 14.43
N GLY A 21 -4.32 -1.76 14.20
CA GLY A 21 -3.73 -1.80 12.86
C GLY A 21 -4.17 -3.02 12.05
N PRO A 22 -3.98 -4.25 12.55
CA PRO A 22 -4.41 -5.46 11.85
C PRO A 22 -5.91 -5.53 11.63
N LEU A 23 -6.72 -5.14 12.60
CA LEU A 23 -8.17 -5.09 12.45
C LEU A 23 -8.56 -4.14 11.31
N ALA A 24 -7.99 -2.93 11.25
CA ALA A 24 -8.23 -2.01 10.16
C ALA A 24 -7.91 -2.64 8.79
N LYS A 25 -6.77 -3.33 8.67
CA LYS A 25 -6.35 -3.98 7.43
C LYS A 25 -7.28 -5.11 7.02
N VAL A 26 -7.70 -5.95 7.96
CA VAL A 26 -8.70 -7.01 7.72
C VAL A 26 -10.03 -6.42 7.26
N TRP A 27 -10.49 -5.32 7.89
CA TRP A 27 -11.70 -4.61 7.47
C TRP A 27 -11.59 -4.06 6.05
N VAL A 28 -10.48 -3.40 5.71
CA VAL A 28 -10.23 -2.90 4.35
C VAL A 28 -10.20 -4.05 3.34
N LEU A 29 -9.53 -5.16 3.68
CA LEU A 29 -9.47 -6.35 2.84
C LEU A 29 -10.87 -6.93 2.58
N ALA A 30 -11.72 -6.99 3.61
CA ALA A 30 -13.10 -7.46 3.49
C ALA A 30 -13.95 -6.55 2.58
N LEU A 31 -13.85 -5.23 2.74
CA LEU A 31 -14.58 -4.26 1.91
C LEU A 31 -14.13 -4.31 0.45
N VAL A 32 -12.82 -4.39 0.21
CA VAL A 32 -12.27 -4.50 -1.15
C VAL A 32 -12.63 -5.87 -1.76
N GLY A 33 -12.61 -6.94 -0.96
CA GLY A 33 -13.07 -8.27 -1.37
C GLY A 33 -14.55 -8.28 -1.75
N TYR A 34 -15.40 -7.60 -0.99
CA TYR A 34 -16.81 -7.40 -1.35
C TYR A 34 -16.96 -6.62 -2.66
N GLY A 35 -16.20 -5.52 -2.82
CA GLY A 35 -16.15 -4.76 -4.06
C GLY A 35 -15.71 -5.61 -5.26
N LEU A 36 -14.72 -6.49 -5.07
CA LEU A 36 -14.25 -7.44 -6.07
C LEU A 36 -15.32 -8.47 -6.42
N TRP A 37 -16.06 -8.98 -5.42
CA TRP A 37 -17.15 -9.94 -5.64
C TRP A 37 -18.31 -9.34 -6.44
N GLN A 38 -18.65 -8.07 -6.19
CA GLN A 38 -19.65 -7.33 -6.97
C GLN A 38 -19.13 -6.98 -8.37
N ASN A 39 -17.83 -6.72 -8.52
CA ASN A 39 -17.21 -6.25 -9.75
C ASN A 39 -16.22 -7.26 -10.35
N ARG A 40 -16.59 -8.55 -10.37
CA ARG A 40 -15.72 -9.65 -10.88
C ARG A 40 -15.20 -9.44 -12.30
N HIS A 41 -15.86 -8.58 -13.07
CA HIS A 41 -15.47 -8.21 -14.42
C HIS A 41 -14.26 -7.27 -14.51
N LEU A 42 -13.92 -6.55 -13.42
CA LEU A 42 -12.76 -5.65 -13.35
C LEU A 42 -11.52 -6.46 -12.98
N LYS A 43 -10.75 -6.88 -13.99
CA LYS A 43 -9.57 -7.73 -13.78
C LYS A 43 -8.48 -7.02 -12.98
N SER A 44 -8.38 -5.70 -13.14
CA SER A 44 -7.39 -4.90 -12.41
C SER A 44 -7.63 -4.84 -10.90
N LEU A 45 -8.87 -5.06 -10.44
CA LEU A 45 -9.21 -5.05 -9.02
C LEU A 45 -8.62 -6.27 -8.27
N TYR A 46 -8.33 -7.36 -8.97
CA TYR A 46 -7.64 -8.52 -8.38
C TYR A 46 -6.20 -8.18 -7.97
N LEU A 47 -5.51 -7.29 -8.69
CA LEU A 47 -4.15 -6.84 -8.31
C LEU A 47 -4.19 -6.01 -7.02
N VAL A 48 -5.20 -5.14 -6.88
CA VAL A 48 -5.44 -4.37 -5.65
C VAL A 48 -5.67 -5.32 -4.47
N PHE A 49 -6.57 -6.29 -4.66
CA PHE A 49 -6.88 -7.27 -3.62
C PHE A 49 -5.66 -8.11 -3.23
N LEU A 50 -4.88 -8.59 -4.21
CA LEU A 50 -3.68 -9.37 -3.95
C LEU A 50 -2.63 -8.57 -3.17
N GLY A 51 -2.37 -7.31 -3.55
CA GLY A 51 -1.43 -6.47 -2.82
C GLY A 51 -1.88 -6.20 -1.38
N LEU A 52 -3.18 -5.93 -1.17
CA LEU A 52 -3.75 -5.77 0.18
C LEU A 52 -3.66 -7.06 1.00
N LEU A 53 -3.91 -8.21 0.38
CA LEU A 53 -3.83 -9.52 1.03
C LEU A 53 -2.40 -9.80 1.50
N LEU A 54 -1.40 -9.56 0.65
CA LEU A 54 0.01 -9.74 0.99
C LEU A 54 0.41 -8.85 2.17
N ASN A 55 0.08 -7.56 2.13
CA ASN A 55 0.42 -6.63 3.22
C ASN A 55 -0.29 -7.02 4.52
N THR A 56 -1.57 -7.41 4.44
CA THR A 56 -2.33 -7.87 5.62
C THR A 56 -1.72 -9.14 6.21
N LEU A 57 -1.30 -10.09 5.36
CA LEU A 57 -0.66 -11.32 5.82
C LEU A 57 0.65 -11.02 6.56
N VAL A 58 1.51 -10.18 5.98
CA VAL A 58 2.78 -9.75 6.60
C VAL A 58 2.53 -9.12 7.97
N ILE A 59 1.57 -8.21 8.06
CA ILE A 59 1.21 -7.54 9.31
C ILE A 59 0.75 -8.56 10.36
N LEU A 60 -0.14 -9.49 9.99
CA LEU A 60 -0.68 -10.50 10.92
C LEU A 60 0.40 -11.45 11.44
N VAL A 61 1.29 -11.94 10.58
CA VAL A 61 2.32 -12.91 10.98
C VAL A 61 3.48 -12.27 11.77
N ASN A 62 3.59 -10.95 11.76
CA ASN A 62 4.60 -10.18 12.51
C ASN A 62 4.00 -9.47 13.74
N GLY A 63 2.93 -10.02 14.34
CA GLY A 63 2.38 -9.53 15.60
C GLY A 63 1.61 -8.21 15.47
N GLY A 64 1.16 -7.89 14.27
CA GLY A 64 0.36 -6.72 13.97
C GLY A 64 1.15 -5.50 13.49
N HIS A 65 2.44 -5.67 13.20
CA HIS A 65 3.32 -4.60 12.75
C HIS A 65 3.81 -4.85 11.32
N MET A 66 3.92 -3.77 10.54
CA MET A 66 4.59 -3.81 9.25
C MET A 66 6.11 -3.76 9.47
N PRO A 67 6.87 -4.78 9.06
CA PRO A 67 8.33 -4.76 9.17
C PRO A 67 8.93 -3.81 8.13
N VAL A 68 9.82 -2.93 8.56
CA VAL A 68 10.48 -1.91 7.72
C VAL A 68 11.99 -2.14 7.70
N SER A 69 12.60 -2.15 6.52
CA SER A 69 14.05 -2.30 6.38
C SER A 69 14.79 -1.07 6.93
N PRO A 70 15.69 -1.25 7.92
CA PRO A 70 16.55 -0.17 8.41
C PRO A 70 17.41 0.44 7.30
N GLU A 71 17.94 -0.39 6.40
CA GLU A 71 18.78 0.05 5.29
C GLU A 71 17.98 0.90 4.31
N ALA A 72 16.72 0.54 4.05
CA ALA A 72 15.82 1.32 3.22
C ALA A 72 15.50 2.68 3.87
N LEU A 73 15.26 2.74 5.18
CA LEU A 73 15.04 3.98 5.92
C LEU A 73 16.25 4.93 5.83
N VAL A 74 17.46 4.40 6.00
CA VAL A 74 18.68 5.20 5.86
C VAL A 74 18.82 5.75 4.43
N ARG A 75 18.55 4.94 3.40
CA ARG A 75 18.61 5.36 1.99
C ARG A 75 17.62 6.47 1.63
N VAL A 76 16.53 6.60 2.37
CA VAL A 76 15.53 7.66 2.15
C VAL A 76 15.71 8.88 3.06
N GLY A 77 16.83 8.98 3.78
CA GLY A 77 17.14 10.11 4.66
C GLY A 77 16.24 10.16 5.90
N LEU A 78 15.86 8.98 6.42
CA LEU A 78 15.10 8.79 7.65
C LEU A 78 15.91 7.98 8.68
N ALA A 79 17.20 8.28 8.82
CA ALA A 79 18.07 7.61 9.79
C ALA A 79 17.57 7.81 11.24
N ASP A 80 17.06 9.00 11.57
CA ASP A 80 16.52 9.32 12.90
C ASP A 80 15.31 8.43 13.27
N TRP A 81 14.54 7.99 12.28
CA TRP A 81 13.43 7.04 12.49
C TRP A 81 13.93 5.65 12.88
N VAL A 82 15.12 5.26 12.44
CA VAL A 82 15.73 3.99 12.88
C VAL A 82 16.02 4.03 14.38
N GLU A 83 16.47 5.17 14.92
CA GLU A 83 16.70 5.33 16.36
C GLU A 83 15.39 5.38 17.15
N LEU A 84 14.37 6.08 16.63
CA LEU A 84 13.04 6.13 17.24
C LEU A 84 12.41 4.72 17.36
N LEU A 85 12.50 3.93 16.28
CA LEU A 85 11.97 2.57 16.23
C LEU A 85 12.80 1.58 17.09
N LYS A 86 14.09 1.85 17.32
CA LYS A 86 14.93 1.09 18.27
C LYS A 86 14.58 1.40 19.73
N GLY A 87 14.23 2.66 20.03
CA GLY A 87 14.03 3.13 21.41
C GLY A 87 12.63 2.93 21.97
N GLN A 88 11.58 3.05 21.15
CA GLN A 88 10.20 2.98 21.63
C GLN A 88 9.22 2.17 20.78
N GLY A 89 9.59 1.69 19.60
CA GLY A 89 8.69 0.92 18.72
C GLY A 89 7.42 1.71 18.39
N ASP A 90 7.35 2.32 17.19
CA ASP A 90 6.09 2.94 16.78
C ASP A 90 4.97 1.90 16.82
N ALA A 91 3.79 2.33 17.25
CA ALA A 91 2.62 1.48 17.46
C ALA A 91 2.17 0.67 16.22
N VAL A 92 2.78 0.89 15.04
CA VAL A 92 2.40 0.29 13.75
C VAL A 92 3.61 -0.23 12.94
N HIS A 93 4.83 0.26 13.16
CA HIS A 93 6.02 -0.14 12.40
C HIS A 93 7.04 -0.82 13.31
N ALA A 94 7.54 -1.98 12.88
CA ALA A 94 8.63 -2.67 13.56
C ALA A 94 9.86 -2.70 12.63
N LEU A 95 11.06 -2.58 13.20
CA LEU A 95 12.26 -2.79 12.40
C LEU A 95 12.33 -4.25 11.95
N LEU A 96 12.73 -4.44 10.70
CA LEU A 96 13.03 -5.76 10.17
C LEU A 96 14.23 -6.33 10.95
N THR A 97 13.99 -7.45 11.64
CA THR A 97 15.00 -8.23 12.39
C THR A 97 15.04 -9.67 11.88
N GLU A 98 16.00 -10.48 12.36
CA GLU A 98 16.11 -11.91 12.02
C GLU A 98 14.87 -12.73 12.38
N LYS A 99 14.01 -12.24 13.30
CA LYS A 99 12.75 -12.89 13.69
C LYS A 99 11.59 -12.58 12.75
N THR A 100 11.78 -11.67 11.79
CA THR A 100 10.74 -11.21 10.86
C THR A 100 10.32 -12.33 9.93
N ARG A 101 9.02 -12.57 9.83
CA ARG A 101 8.43 -13.51 8.88
C ARG A 101 8.07 -12.77 7.59
N LEU A 102 8.39 -13.36 6.45
CA LEU A 102 8.18 -12.76 5.12
C LEU A 102 8.89 -11.40 4.92
N PRO A 103 10.20 -11.27 5.25
CA PRO A 103 10.91 -9.99 5.24
C PRO A 103 10.89 -9.30 3.87
N PHE A 104 10.88 -10.07 2.78
CA PHE A 104 10.85 -9.54 1.40
C PHE A 104 9.52 -8.88 1.01
N LEU A 105 8.43 -9.12 1.75
CA LEU A 105 7.12 -8.50 1.53
C LEU A 105 6.86 -7.30 2.45
N GLY A 106 7.78 -7.01 3.37
CA GLY A 106 7.73 -5.80 4.20
C GLY A 106 8.05 -4.54 3.39
N ASP A 107 8.22 -3.43 4.10
CA ASP A 107 8.66 -2.17 3.51
C ASP A 107 10.16 -2.24 3.24
N VAL A 108 10.52 -2.67 2.03
CA VAL A 108 11.90 -2.92 1.59
C VAL A 108 12.32 -2.10 0.38
N ILE A 109 11.39 -1.44 -0.31
CA ILE A 109 11.67 -0.67 -1.53
C ILE A 109 11.83 0.81 -1.15
N PRO A 110 13.06 1.36 -1.14
CA PRO A 110 13.28 2.75 -0.81
C PRO A 110 12.87 3.67 -1.95
N LEU A 111 11.96 4.60 -1.68
CA LEU A 111 11.64 5.74 -2.53
C LEU A 111 12.30 6.99 -1.94
N ALA A 112 13.60 7.15 -2.21
CA ALA A 112 14.43 8.21 -1.63
C ALA A 112 13.85 9.61 -1.86
N ARG A 113 13.25 9.83 -3.02
CA ARG A 113 12.67 11.12 -3.38
C ARG A 113 11.43 11.47 -2.58
N MET A 114 10.60 10.49 -2.25
CA MET A 114 9.38 10.68 -1.45
C MET A 114 9.62 10.51 0.05
N ARG A 115 10.89 10.31 0.48
CA ARG A 115 11.27 9.95 1.85
C ARG A 115 10.39 8.82 2.42
N LYS A 116 10.11 7.80 1.61
CA LYS A 116 9.19 6.71 1.97
C LYS A 116 9.77 5.36 1.60
N VAL A 117 9.47 4.34 2.39
CA VAL A 117 9.73 2.95 2.03
C VAL A 117 8.38 2.29 1.72
N ILE A 118 8.31 1.52 0.64
CA ILE A 118 7.10 0.83 0.22
C ILE A 118 7.33 -0.68 0.15
N SER A 119 6.23 -1.42 0.24
CA SER A 119 6.22 -2.87 0.09
C SER A 119 5.96 -3.31 -1.37
N PRO A 120 6.31 -4.56 -1.74
CA PRO A 120 5.85 -5.14 -3.00
C PRO A 120 4.33 -5.18 -3.14
N GLY A 121 3.60 -5.32 -2.02
CA GLY A 121 2.14 -5.26 -2.04
C GLY A 121 1.62 -3.86 -2.41
N ASP A 122 2.30 -2.79 -1.99
CA ASP A 122 1.94 -1.42 -2.41
C ASP A 122 2.13 -1.20 -3.90
N VAL A 123 3.15 -1.82 -4.50
CA VAL A 123 3.36 -1.79 -5.96
C VAL A 123 2.20 -2.48 -6.68
N LEU A 124 1.76 -3.64 -6.21
CA LEU A 124 0.59 -4.33 -6.78
C LEU A 124 -0.70 -3.51 -6.63
N ILE A 125 -0.90 -2.87 -5.47
CA ILE A 125 -2.04 -1.98 -5.24
C ILE A 125 -2.01 -0.81 -6.22
N LEU A 126 -0.87 -0.14 -6.38
CA LEU A 126 -0.72 0.98 -7.29
C LEU A 126 -1.00 0.58 -8.75
N LEU A 127 -0.42 -0.53 -9.20
CA LEU A 127 -0.67 -1.08 -10.54
C LEU A 127 -2.14 -1.47 -10.73
N GLY A 128 -2.77 -2.06 -9.72
CA GLY A 128 -4.18 -2.41 -9.74
C GLY A 128 -5.09 -1.18 -9.83
N ILE A 129 -4.82 -0.13 -9.07
CA ILE A 129 -5.58 1.13 -9.12
C ILE A 129 -5.44 1.78 -10.50
N LEU A 130 -4.22 1.88 -11.03
CA LEU A 130 -3.97 2.37 -12.39
C LEU A 130 -4.77 1.55 -13.42
N GLY A 131 -4.75 0.22 -13.28
CA GLY A 131 -5.54 -0.68 -14.11
C GLY A 131 -7.04 -0.42 -14.02
N VAL A 132 -7.61 -0.24 -12.82
CA VAL A 132 -9.05 0.05 -12.63
C VAL A 132 -9.44 1.36 -13.29
N VAL A 133 -8.63 2.40 -13.16
CA VAL A 133 -8.87 3.70 -13.81
C VAL A 133 -8.86 3.55 -15.33
N VAL A 134 -7.88 2.82 -15.87
CA VAL A 134 -7.76 2.58 -17.31
C VAL A 134 -8.92 1.73 -17.83
N GLU A 135 -9.21 0.61 -17.18
CA GLU A 135 -10.30 -0.30 -17.52
C GLU A 135 -11.66 0.40 -17.46
N GLY A 136 -11.89 1.18 -16.40
CA GLY A 136 -13.08 2.02 -16.27
C GLY A 136 -13.18 3.08 -17.38
N SER A 137 -12.08 3.76 -17.71
CA SER A 137 -12.06 4.78 -18.77
C SER A 137 -12.33 4.20 -20.16
N LEU A 138 -11.81 2.99 -20.44
CA LEU A 138 -12.01 2.29 -21.71
C LEU A 138 -13.45 1.80 -21.88
N ARG A 139 -14.07 1.35 -20.79
CA ARG A 139 -15.47 0.91 -20.78
C ARG A 139 -16.42 2.08 -20.93
N ALA A 140 -16.17 3.20 -20.23
CA ALA A 140 -16.96 4.43 -20.33
C ALA A 140 -16.91 5.06 -21.73
N ALA A 141 -15.81 4.85 -22.48
CA ALA A 141 -15.66 5.34 -23.84
C ALA A 141 -16.39 4.49 -24.92
N GLY A 142 -17.24 3.53 -24.52
CA GLY A 142 -18.05 2.73 -25.46
C GLY A 142 -17.34 1.50 -26.05
N GLY A 143 -16.43 0.88 -25.29
CA GLY A 143 -15.65 -0.27 -25.75
C GLY A 143 -14.57 0.13 -26.77
N ILE A 144 -13.97 -0.86 -27.43
CA ILE A 144 -12.82 -0.73 -28.39
C ILE A 144 -13.25 -0.02 -29.70
N ARG A 145 -14.00 1.09 -29.61
CA ARG A 145 -14.44 1.94 -30.71
C ARG A 145 -14.04 3.41 -30.53
N GLY A 146 -13.59 3.84 -29.35
CA GLY A 146 -12.81 5.07 -29.19
C GLY A 146 -11.35 4.88 -29.65
N PRO A 147 -10.66 5.92 -30.17
CA PRO A 147 -9.32 5.73 -30.72
C PRO A 147 -8.41 5.19 -29.61
N LYS A 148 -7.85 3.99 -29.80
CA LYS A 148 -6.89 3.34 -28.87
C LYS A 148 -5.77 4.30 -28.43
N ARG A 149 -5.46 5.29 -29.27
CA ARG A 149 -4.55 6.42 -29.00
C ARG A 149 -4.96 7.27 -27.80
N ALA A 150 -6.24 7.56 -27.58
CA ALA A 150 -6.71 8.39 -26.45
C ALA A 150 -6.57 7.66 -25.10
N ALA A 151 -6.84 6.36 -25.07
CA ALA A 151 -6.60 5.55 -23.87
C ALA A 151 -5.12 5.35 -23.59
N LEU A 152 -4.31 5.11 -24.63
CA LEU A 152 -2.85 5.07 -24.53
C LEU A 152 -2.29 6.40 -24.06
N LEU A 153 -2.79 7.53 -24.56
CA LEU A 153 -2.41 8.86 -24.10
C LEU A 153 -2.79 9.10 -22.64
N ARG A 154 -3.98 8.68 -22.20
CA ARG A 154 -4.37 8.75 -20.77
C ARG A 154 -3.47 7.89 -19.90
N LEU A 155 -3.12 6.67 -20.35
CA LEU A 155 -2.19 5.79 -19.66
C LEU A 155 -0.79 6.42 -19.58
N LEU A 156 -0.28 6.94 -20.70
CA LEU A 156 1.02 7.61 -20.77
C LEU A 156 1.03 8.88 -19.93
N LEU A 157 -0.07 9.64 -19.88
CA LEU A 157 -0.20 10.82 -19.02
C LEU A 157 -0.27 10.44 -17.55
N LEU A 158 -0.98 9.38 -17.18
CA LEU A 158 -1.01 8.88 -15.80
C LEU A 158 0.34 8.31 -15.37
N LEU A 159 0.99 7.52 -16.22
CA LEU A 159 2.35 7.04 -15.99
C LEU A 159 3.33 8.20 -15.91
N ALA A 160 3.24 9.17 -16.82
CA ALA A 160 4.08 10.37 -16.78
C ALA A 160 3.78 11.20 -15.52
N LEU A 161 2.53 11.33 -15.10
CA LEU A 161 2.15 12.02 -13.87
C LEU A 161 2.71 11.29 -12.65
N VAL A 162 2.58 9.96 -12.58
CA VAL A 162 3.19 9.15 -11.53
C VAL A 162 4.70 9.32 -11.54
N LEU A 163 5.36 9.25 -12.70
CA LEU A 163 6.79 9.45 -12.84
C LEU A 163 7.23 10.88 -12.48
N VAL A 164 6.43 11.90 -12.80
CA VAL A 164 6.67 13.30 -12.46
C VAL A 164 6.51 13.51 -10.96
N LEU A 165 5.46 12.97 -10.34
CA LEU A 165 5.27 13.00 -8.89
C LEU A 165 6.41 12.25 -8.17
N LEU A 166 6.88 11.14 -8.73
CA LEU A 166 8.07 10.42 -8.24
C LEU A 166 9.36 11.23 -8.43
N ARG A 167 9.40 12.17 -9.38
CA ARG A 167 10.57 13.01 -9.70
C ARG A 167 10.56 14.38 -9.00
N TRP A 168 9.39 14.85 -8.57
CA TRP A 168 9.18 16.17 -7.95
C TRP A 168 8.76 16.13 -6.46
N GLY A 169 8.82 14.95 -5.83
CA GLY A 169 8.83 14.81 -4.36
C GLY A 169 10.20 15.12 -3.77
#